data_AF-A0A2H0MYJ3-F1
#
_entry.id   AF-A0A2H0MYJ3-F1
#
_cell.length_a   1.000
_cell.length_b   1.000
_cell.length_c   1.000
_cell.angle_alpha   90.00
_cell.angle_beta   90.00
_cell.angle_gamma   90.00
#
_symmetry.space_group_name_H-M   'P 1'
#
loop_
_entity.id
_entity.type
_entity.pdbx_description
1 polymer ?
#
loop_
_entity_poly.entity_id
_entity_poly.type
_entity_poly.pdbx_seq_one_letter_code
_entity_poly.pdbx_strand_id
1 'polypeptide(L)'
;MKKISIQNVVYFLGLFLVLTGFTSSKTKNSFPESPPLKEGQLIFEEMGCVMCHGYQGMGDGFLADGLNPKPRNFTSYKEMNRIPYQSMYAAIKEGIPSSGMPAFNLSDKQIDDVIAYVKTFLTENYMTVNTCVDTPQVISLDNVEVGGHFEIESDKENFVTTSVKAGELTLTPNFINLLKTFKKENTGLVRVHVSLTKGEEDNKQYLAIIALRIKDCFKN
;
A
#
# COMPACT_ATOMS: atom_id res chain seq x y z
N MET A 1 -47.49 -53.66 27.28
CA MET A 1 -46.04 -53.39 27.18
C MET A 1 -45.64 -53.39 25.70
N LYS A 2 -45.41 -52.23 25.08
CA LYS A 2 -45.10 -52.11 23.65
C LYS A 2 -43.59 -52.33 23.44
N LYS A 3 -43.24 -53.35 22.63
CA LYS A 3 -41.87 -53.64 22.20
C LYS A 3 -41.37 -52.50 21.31
N ILE A 4 -40.32 -51.81 21.74
CA ILE A 4 -39.59 -50.84 20.94
C ILE A 4 -38.72 -51.61 19.95
N SER A 5 -38.90 -51.35 18.65
CA SER A 5 -38.18 -51.99 17.55
C SER A 5 -36.73 -51.48 17.47
N ILE A 6 -35.78 -52.41 17.35
CA ILE A 6 -34.32 -52.17 17.28
C ILE A 6 -33.93 -51.26 16.10
N GLN A 7 -34.77 -51.16 15.06
CA GLN A 7 -34.57 -50.21 13.95
C GLN A 7 -34.53 -48.74 14.39
N ASN A 8 -35.17 -48.38 15.50
CA ASN A 8 -35.21 -46.99 15.97
C ASN A 8 -33.99 -46.59 16.83
N VAL A 9 -33.18 -47.55 17.27
CA VAL A 9 -31.98 -47.29 18.10
C VAL A 9 -30.77 -46.93 17.22
N VAL A 10 -30.69 -47.51 16.02
CA VAL A 10 -29.61 -47.21 15.06
C VAL A 10 -29.74 -45.79 14.49
N TYR A 11 -30.98 -45.29 14.33
CA TYR A 11 -31.21 -43.91 13.89
C TYR A 11 -30.82 -42.84 14.93
N PHE A 12 -30.75 -43.19 16.22
CA PHE A 12 -30.34 -42.25 17.28
C PHE A 12 -28.82 -42.17 17.46
N LEU A 13 -28.06 -43.22 17.09
CA LEU A 13 -26.60 -43.21 17.12
C LEU A 13 -25.97 -42.62 15.85
N GLY A 14 -26.71 -42.58 14.72
CA GLY A 14 -26.24 -41.96 13.48
C GLY A 14 -26.38 -40.43 13.42
N LEU A 15 -27.15 -39.83 14.32
CA LEU A 15 -27.43 -38.38 14.32
C LEU A 15 -26.58 -37.58 15.32
N PHE A 16 -25.45 -38.14 15.77
CA PHE A 16 -24.52 -37.42 16.67
C PHE A 16 -23.18 -37.05 16.02
N LEU A 17 -23.00 -37.36 14.73
CA LEU A 17 -21.70 -37.25 14.05
C LEU A 17 -21.58 -36.07 13.05
N VAL A 18 -22.46 -35.07 13.06
CA VAL A 18 -22.46 -34.03 12.00
C VAL A 18 -22.48 -32.57 12.48
N LEU A 19 -22.35 -32.25 13.78
CA LEU A 19 -22.42 -30.84 14.21
C LEU A 19 -21.36 -30.38 15.22
N THR A 20 -20.19 -30.99 15.26
CA THR A 20 -18.98 -30.19 15.56
C THR A 20 -18.56 -29.54 14.25
N GLY A 21 -19.32 -28.53 13.82
CA GLY A 21 -18.81 -27.55 12.89
C GLY A 21 -17.50 -27.07 13.48
N PHE A 22 -16.39 -27.37 12.81
CA PHE A 22 -15.18 -26.61 12.98
C PHE A 22 -15.58 -25.17 12.70
N THR A 23 -15.88 -24.41 13.75
CA THR A 23 -15.85 -22.96 13.66
C THR A 23 -14.40 -22.67 13.34
N SER A 24 -14.09 -22.53 12.06
CA SER A 24 -12.89 -21.85 11.61
C SER A 24 -12.99 -20.48 12.23
N SER A 25 -12.38 -20.33 13.42
CA SER A 25 -11.98 -19.05 13.93
C SER A 25 -10.99 -18.55 12.90
N LYS A 26 -11.50 -17.86 11.87
CA LYS A 26 -10.71 -16.93 11.08
C LYS A 26 -10.24 -15.91 12.10
N THR A 27 -9.09 -16.16 12.71
CA THR A 27 -8.25 -15.08 13.21
C THR A 27 -8.07 -14.17 12.00
N LYS A 28 -8.83 -13.08 12.01
CA LYS A 28 -8.79 -12.05 10.98
C LYS A 28 -7.37 -11.51 11.07
N ASN A 29 -6.48 -11.96 10.19
CA ASN A 29 -5.24 -11.27 9.92
C ASN A 29 -5.64 -9.86 9.48
N SER A 30 -5.74 -8.93 10.43
CA SER A 30 -6.12 -7.55 10.12
C SER A 30 -4.96 -6.97 9.33
N PHE A 31 -5.18 -6.80 8.04
CA PHE A 31 -4.31 -5.96 7.25
C PHE A 31 -4.35 -4.57 7.87
N PRO A 32 -3.21 -3.88 7.97
CA PRO A 32 -3.26 -2.50 8.38
C PRO A 32 -4.05 -1.71 7.33
N GLU A 33 -5.05 -0.96 7.78
CA GLU A 33 -5.92 -0.19 6.90
C GLU A 33 -5.09 0.79 6.05
N SER A 34 -5.50 0.98 4.80
CA SER A 34 -4.91 2.01 3.94
C SER A 34 -5.25 3.38 4.54
N PRO A 35 -4.29 4.30 4.71
CA PRO A 35 -4.62 5.62 5.24
C PRO A 35 -5.62 6.30 4.30
N PRO A 36 -6.69 6.92 4.83
CA PRO A 36 -7.71 7.50 3.99
C PRO A 36 -7.21 8.80 3.35
N LEU A 37 -7.33 8.88 2.02
CA LEU A 37 -6.75 9.95 1.22
C LEU A 37 -7.46 11.30 1.44
N LYS A 38 -8.75 11.27 1.80
CA LYS A 38 -9.55 12.49 1.99
C LYS A 38 -9.12 13.27 3.23
N GLU A 39 -8.87 12.57 4.32
CA GLU A 39 -8.36 13.13 5.57
C GLU A 39 -6.95 13.69 5.37
N GLY A 40 -6.09 12.96 4.66
CA GLY A 40 -4.76 13.44 4.28
C GLY A 40 -4.79 14.73 3.46
N GLN A 41 -5.71 14.81 2.48
CA GLN A 41 -5.93 16.02 1.69
C GLN A 41 -6.36 17.20 2.56
N LEU A 42 -7.37 16.99 3.42
CA LEU A 42 -7.88 18.05 4.30
C LEU A 42 -6.77 18.59 5.19
N ILE A 43 -5.96 17.72 5.80
CA ILE A 43 -4.85 18.14 6.65
C ILE A 43 -3.79 18.89 5.82
N PHE A 44 -3.48 18.43 4.61
CA PHE A 44 -2.52 19.09 3.72
C PHE A 44 -2.95 20.53 3.37
N GLU A 45 -4.26 20.75 3.17
CA GLU A 45 -4.84 22.07 2.94
C GLU A 45 -4.89 22.91 4.22
N GLU A 46 -5.46 22.39 5.31
CA GLU A 46 -5.68 23.11 6.57
C GLU A 46 -4.38 23.49 7.30
N MET A 47 -3.36 22.65 7.23
CA MET A 47 -2.06 22.93 7.84
C MET A 47 -1.19 23.86 6.97
N GLY A 48 -1.70 24.31 5.82
CA GLY A 48 -1.01 25.24 4.94
C GLY A 48 0.14 24.62 4.14
N CYS A 49 0.20 23.29 3.99
CA CYS A 49 1.22 22.63 3.18
C CYS A 49 1.16 23.12 1.72
N VAL A 50 -0.05 23.39 1.21
CA VAL A 50 -0.32 23.98 -0.11
C VAL A 50 0.37 25.33 -0.35
N MET A 51 0.64 26.11 0.70
CA MET A 51 1.25 27.43 0.57
C MET A 51 2.70 27.34 0.07
N CYS A 52 3.39 26.25 0.36
CA CYS A 52 4.76 26.00 -0.09
C CYS A 52 4.80 24.93 -1.19
N HIS A 53 4.08 23.83 -1.01
CA HIS A 53 4.13 22.70 -1.93
C HIS A 53 3.16 22.79 -3.12
N GLY A 54 2.24 23.76 -3.12
CA GLY A 54 1.24 23.95 -4.15
C GLY A 54 0.06 22.97 -4.05
N TYR A 55 -1.10 23.35 -4.60
CA TYR A 55 -2.28 22.48 -4.64
C TYR A 55 -2.05 21.20 -5.48
N GLN A 56 -1.18 21.30 -6.48
CA GLN A 56 -0.81 20.19 -7.36
C GLN A 56 0.46 19.47 -6.88
N GLY A 57 1.02 19.84 -5.72
CA GLY A 57 2.20 19.20 -5.16
C GLY A 57 3.51 19.48 -5.91
N MET A 58 3.56 20.47 -6.81
CA MET A 58 4.72 20.73 -7.67
C MET A 58 5.87 21.49 -6.98
N GLY A 59 5.71 21.86 -5.71
CA GLY A 59 6.72 22.66 -4.99
C GLY A 59 6.73 24.13 -5.41
N ASP A 60 5.62 24.62 -5.96
CA ASP A 60 5.42 25.94 -6.57
C ASP A 60 4.32 26.76 -5.87
N GLY A 61 4.05 26.45 -4.59
CA GLY A 61 3.09 27.21 -3.79
C GLY A 61 3.47 28.70 -3.69
N PHE A 62 2.52 29.54 -3.29
CA PHE A 62 2.68 30.98 -3.21
C PHE A 62 3.97 31.45 -2.48
N LEU A 63 4.42 30.69 -1.48
CA LEU A 63 5.64 31.00 -0.71
C LEU A 63 6.92 30.37 -1.28
N ALA A 64 6.83 29.49 -2.29
CA ALA A 64 7.95 28.66 -2.76
C ALA A 64 9.13 29.47 -3.31
N ASP A 65 8.87 30.57 -4.02
CA ASP A 65 9.93 31.39 -4.64
C ASP A 65 10.84 32.09 -3.63
N GLY A 66 10.38 32.27 -2.39
CA GLY A 66 11.18 32.86 -1.30
C GLY A 66 12.02 31.86 -0.52
N LEU A 67 11.96 30.56 -0.84
CA LEU A 67 12.55 29.50 -0.04
C LEU A 67 13.79 28.89 -0.70
N ASN A 68 14.84 28.69 0.11
CA ASN A 68 16.03 27.94 -0.28
C ASN A 68 16.41 26.96 0.86
N PRO A 69 16.39 25.63 0.64
CA PRO A 69 16.03 24.96 -0.61
C PRO A 69 14.55 25.17 -0.99
N LYS A 70 14.25 25.05 -2.30
CA LYS A 70 12.86 25.06 -2.79
C LYS A 70 12.06 23.91 -2.15
N PRO A 71 10.75 24.10 -1.93
CA PRO A 71 9.88 23.00 -1.52
C PRO A 71 9.98 21.84 -2.50
N ARG A 72 9.95 20.62 -1.97
CA ARG A 72 10.05 19.41 -2.79
C ARG A 72 8.89 19.31 -3.76
N ASN A 73 9.18 18.91 -4.99
CA ASN A 73 8.18 18.57 -5.98
C ASN A 73 7.72 17.12 -5.77
N PHE A 74 6.49 16.93 -5.28
CA PHE A 74 5.88 15.63 -5.04
C PHE A 74 5.42 14.92 -6.32
N THR A 75 5.29 15.63 -7.45
CA THR A 75 5.03 15.02 -8.76
C THR A 75 6.30 14.49 -9.43
N SER A 76 7.47 14.87 -8.90
CA SER A 76 8.77 14.45 -9.42
C SER A 76 9.16 13.07 -8.87
N TYR A 77 8.98 12.02 -9.69
CA TYR A 77 9.43 10.68 -9.31
C TYR A 77 10.91 10.64 -8.95
N LYS A 78 11.76 11.32 -9.75
CA LYS A 78 13.20 11.39 -9.49
C LYS A 78 13.53 11.92 -8.10
N GLU A 79 12.73 12.85 -7.58
CA GLU A 79 12.91 13.42 -6.23
C GLU A 79 12.29 12.58 -5.12
N MET A 80 11.27 11.77 -5.43
CA MET A 80 10.45 11.07 -4.44
C MET A 80 10.73 9.57 -4.32
N ASN A 81 11.25 8.93 -5.38
CA ASN A 81 11.43 7.47 -5.46
C ASN A 81 12.35 6.88 -4.38
N ARG A 82 13.31 7.68 -3.89
CA ARG A 82 14.29 7.27 -2.88
C ARG A 82 13.99 7.82 -1.49
N ILE A 83 12.87 8.50 -1.32
CA ILE A 83 12.51 9.08 -0.03
C ILE A 83 11.80 8.00 0.80
N PRO A 84 12.41 7.51 1.88
CA PRO A 84 11.77 6.51 2.72
C PRO A 84 10.63 7.17 3.51
N TYR A 85 9.64 6.37 3.88
CA TYR A 85 8.50 6.81 4.69
C TYR A 85 8.96 7.55 5.96
N GLN A 86 9.99 7.05 6.65
CA GLN A 86 10.51 7.65 7.88
C GLN A 86 11.05 9.06 7.67
N SER A 87 11.62 9.36 6.50
CA SER A 87 12.08 10.71 6.17
C SER A 87 10.91 11.67 5.93
N MET A 88 9.83 11.20 5.29
CA MET A 88 8.60 12.01 5.14
C MET A 88 7.96 12.26 6.51
N TYR A 89 7.90 11.22 7.34
CA TYR A 89 7.38 11.31 8.71
C TYR A 89 8.15 12.33 9.55
N ALA A 90 9.48 12.23 9.57
CA ALA A 90 10.33 13.17 10.30
C ALA A 90 10.22 14.59 9.74
N ALA A 91 10.19 14.76 8.41
CA ALA A 91 10.01 16.08 7.80
C ALA A 91 8.70 16.76 8.21
N ILE A 92 7.62 16.00 8.42
CA ILE A 92 6.34 16.55 8.89
C ILE A 92 6.38 16.76 10.41
N LYS A 93 6.86 15.78 11.19
CA LYS A 93 6.83 15.80 12.65
C LYS A 93 7.80 16.82 13.25
N GLU A 94 9.01 16.88 12.71
CA GLU A 94 10.16 17.62 13.25
C GLU A 94 10.53 18.83 12.39
N GLY A 95 9.94 18.94 11.19
CA GLY A 95 10.37 19.90 10.19
C GLY A 95 11.70 19.48 9.54
N ILE A 96 12.23 20.36 8.69
CA ILE A 96 13.56 20.16 8.11
C ILE A 96 14.43 21.35 8.53
N PRO A 97 15.45 21.14 9.38
CA PRO A 97 16.36 22.19 9.81
C PRO A 97 17.00 22.93 8.63
N SER A 98 17.20 24.24 8.78
CA SER A 98 17.79 25.11 7.75
C SER A 98 17.03 25.11 6.42
N SER A 99 15.71 24.88 6.47
CA SER A 99 14.79 25.03 5.34
C SER A 99 13.53 25.80 5.75
N GLY A 100 12.62 26.03 4.81
CA GLY A 100 11.31 26.61 5.08
C GLY A 100 10.26 25.63 5.63
N MET A 101 10.58 24.35 5.84
CA MET A 101 9.64 23.33 6.29
C MET A 101 9.56 23.28 7.83
N PRO A 102 8.45 23.74 8.45
CA PRO A 102 8.31 23.75 9.90
C PRO A 102 7.92 22.36 10.44
N ALA A 103 8.04 22.20 11.76
CA ALA A 103 7.45 21.06 12.46
C ALA A 103 5.94 21.24 12.62
N PHE A 104 5.18 20.17 12.38
CA PHE A 104 3.73 20.15 12.56
C PHE A 104 3.34 19.30 13.76
N ASN A 105 2.48 19.85 14.62
CA ASN A 105 1.93 19.13 15.76
C ASN A 105 0.74 18.24 15.34
N LEU A 106 1.03 17.23 14.53
CA LEU A 106 0.07 16.22 14.08
C LEU A 106 0.27 14.91 14.84
N SER A 107 -0.82 14.18 15.06
CA SER A 107 -0.75 12.80 15.54
C SER A 107 -0.13 11.88 14.48
N ASP A 108 0.41 10.75 14.91
CA ASP A 108 1.09 9.81 14.02
C ASP A 108 0.15 9.31 12.90
N LYS A 109 -1.13 9.11 13.23
CA LYS A 109 -2.16 8.78 12.24
C LYS A 109 -2.38 9.91 11.22
N GLN A 110 -2.45 11.17 11.66
CA GLN A 110 -2.62 12.30 10.74
C GLN A 110 -1.42 12.43 9.80
N ILE A 111 -0.20 12.16 10.29
CA ILE A 111 1.01 12.15 9.46
C ILE A 111 0.93 11.01 8.44
N ASP A 112 0.47 9.82 8.84
CA ASP A 112 0.22 8.72 7.91
C ASP A 112 -0.76 9.10 6.79
N ASP A 113 -1.87 9.74 7.15
CA ASP A 113 -2.90 10.18 6.22
C ASP A 113 -2.32 11.22 5.22
N VAL A 114 -1.54 12.20 5.70
CA VAL A 114 -0.87 13.20 4.85
C VAL A 114 0.16 12.55 3.92
N ILE A 115 0.99 11.62 4.41
CA ILE A 115 1.98 10.95 3.57
C ILE A 115 1.30 10.13 2.47
N ALA A 116 0.17 9.47 2.79
CA ALA A 116 -0.59 8.74 1.79
C ALA A 116 -1.14 9.67 0.70
N TYR A 117 -1.67 10.84 1.09
CA TYR A 117 -2.09 11.87 0.14
C TYR A 117 -0.92 12.43 -0.68
N VAL A 118 0.22 12.76 -0.05
CA VAL A 118 1.41 13.26 -0.79
C VAL A 118 1.86 12.28 -1.88
N LYS A 119 1.73 10.97 -1.65
CA LYS A 119 2.09 9.95 -2.65
C LYS A 119 1.14 9.90 -3.85
N THR A 120 -0.08 10.41 -3.76
CA THR A 120 -0.99 10.45 -4.92
C THR A 120 -0.54 11.46 -5.96
N PHE A 121 0.29 12.45 -5.60
CA PHE A 121 0.87 13.39 -6.58
C PHE A 121 1.85 12.73 -7.57
N LEU A 122 2.35 11.53 -7.27
CA LEU A 122 3.29 10.83 -8.17
C LEU A 122 2.62 10.22 -9.41
N THR A 123 1.33 9.89 -9.33
CA THR A 123 0.56 9.34 -10.46
C THR A 123 -0.93 9.31 -10.11
N GLU A 124 -1.78 9.62 -11.08
CA GLU A 124 -3.24 9.53 -10.93
C GLU A 124 -3.71 8.11 -10.60
N ASN A 125 -2.92 7.10 -10.95
CA ASN A 125 -3.18 5.69 -10.67
C ASN A 125 -2.31 5.18 -9.51
N TYR A 126 -2.26 5.93 -8.40
CA TYR A 126 -1.65 5.45 -7.16
C TYR A 126 -2.65 4.56 -6.42
N MET A 127 -2.30 3.29 -6.23
CA MET A 127 -3.16 2.36 -5.49
C MET A 127 -2.38 1.63 -4.39
N THR A 128 -3.02 1.43 -3.24
CA THR A 128 -2.48 0.60 -2.16
C THR A 128 -3.20 -0.74 -2.12
N VAL A 129 -2.46 -1.84 -2.20
CA VAL A 129 -2.99 -3.21 -2.19
C VAL A 129 -2.51 -3.94 -0.96
N ASN A 130 -3.43 -4.38 -0.12
CA ASN A 130 -3.14 -5.24 1.02
C ASN A 130 -3.24 -6.71 0.59
N THR A 131 -2.19 -7.50 0.78
CA THR A 131 -2.18 -8.93 0.40
C THR A 131 -1.40 -9.80 1.37
N CYS A 132 -1.78 -11.08 1.47
CA CYS A 132 -0.98 -12.07 2.17
C CYS A 132 0.21 -12.52 1.32
N VAL A 133 1.28 -12.96 1.99
CA VAL A 133 2.51 -13.50 1.36
C VAL A 133 2.28 -14.71 0.44
N ASP A 134 1.15 -15.39 0.57
CA ASP A 134 0.76 -16.56 -0.25
C ASP A 134 -0.33 -16.24 -1.29
N THR A 135 -0.78 -14.98 -1.37
CA THR A 135 -1.93 -14.59 -2.17
C THR A 135 -1.50 -13.65 -3.31
N PRO A 136 -1.55 -14.11 -4.58
CA PRO A 136 -1.38 -13.23 -5.74
C PRO A 136 -2.49 -12.18 -5.83
N GLN A 137 -2.16 -11.02 -6.39
CA GLN A 137 -3.11 -9.94 -6.64
C GLN A 137 -3.25 -9.69 -8.13
N VAL A 138 -4.48 -9.47 -8.59
CA VAL A 138 -4.79 -9.17 -9.99
C VAL A 138 -5.37 -7.77 -10.04
N ILE A 139 -4.79 -6.91 -10.88
CA ILE A 139 -5.17 -5.51 -11.04
C ILE A 139 -5.55 -5.31 -12.50
N SER A 140 -6.80 -4.89 -12.74
CA SER A 140 -7.22 -4.45 -14.07
C SER A 140 -6.48 -3.16 -14.43
N LEU A 141 -5.92 -3.13 -15.64
CA LEU A 141 -5.28 -1.95 -16.21
C LEU A 141 -6.22 -1.17 -17.14
N ASP A 142 -7.52 -1.48 -17.17
CA ASP A 142 -8.47 -0.88 -18.11
C ASP A 142 -8.58 0.65 -17.96
N ASN A 143 -8.35 1.17 -16.75
CA ASN A 143 -8.35 2.61 -16.46
C ASN A 143 -6.95 3.24 -16.52
N VAL A 144 -5.91 2.45 -16.77
CA VAL A 144 -4.56 2.96 -16.99
C VAL A 144 -4.42 3.10 -18.50
N GLU A 145 -4.06 4.29 -19.00
CA GLU A 145 -3.81 4.49 -20.43
C GLU A 145 -2.49 3.79 -20.86
N VAL A 146 -2.44 2.46 -20.82
CA VAL A 146 -1.31 1.61 -21.20
C VAL A 146 -1.12 1.49 -22.73
N GLY A 147 -1.62 2.46 -23.51
CA GLY A 147 -1.45 2.46 -24.97
C GLY A 147 0.03 2.48 -25.37
N GLY A 148 0.49 1.44 -26.07
CA GLY A 148 1.86 1.29 -26.55
C GLY A 148 2.76 0.41 -25.67
N HIS A 149 4.09 0.54 -25.83
CA HIS A 149 5.05 -0.16 -24.99
C HIS A 149 5.15 0.51 -23.61
N PHE A 150 5.07 -0.29 -22.54
CA PHE A 150 5.29 0.13 -21.17
C PHE A 150 6.15 -0.91 -20.44
N GLU A 151 6.84 -0.47 -19.40
CA GLU A 151 7.69 -1.30 -18.54
C GLU A 151 7.06 -1.42 -17.16
N ILE A 152 7.25 -2.58 -16.53
CA ILE A 152 6.85 -2.83 -15.15
C ILE A 152 8.12 -3.07 -14.33
N GLU A 153 8.28 -2.26 -13.29
CA GLU A 153 9.44 -2.33 -12.39
C GLU A 153 8.97 -2.48 -10.95
N SER A 154 9.70 -3.27 -10.16
CA SER A 154 9.50 -3.42 -8.73
C SER A 154 10.68 -2.78 -8.00
N ASP A 155 10.41 -1.93 -7.00
CA ASP A 155 11.47 -1.35 -6.13
C ASP A 155 12.26 -2.44 -5.37
N LYS A 156 11.68 -3.64 -5.27
CA LYS A 156 12.25 -4.83 -4.65
C LYS A 156 12.03 -6.03 -5.55
N GLU A 157 12.83 -6.15 -6.61
CA GLU A 157 12.74 -7.19 -7.66
C GLU A 157 12.59 -8.63 -7.12
N ASN A 158 13.19 -8.94 -5.97
CA ASN A 158 13.16 -10.28 -5.38
C ASN A 158 11.91 -10.60 -4.55
N PHE A 159 11.00 -9.64 -4.35
CA PHE A 159 9.87 -9.79 -3.42
C PHE A 159 8.52 -10.00 -4.12
N VAL A 160 8.37 -9.54 -5.35
CA VAL A 160 7.15 -9.68 -6.14
C VAL A 160 7.54 -9.93 -7.58
N THR A 161 6.98 -10.98 -8.19
CA THR A 161 7.04 -11.17 -9.64
C THR A 161 5.80 -10.58 -10.29
N THR A 162 5.98 -10.01 -11.47
CA THR A 162 4.91 -9.35 -12.23
C THR A 162 4.67 -10.08 -13.54
N SER A 163 3.41 -10.20 -13.95
CA SER A 163 3.04 -10.69 -15.28
C SER A 163 1.81 -9.96 -15.79
N VAL A 164 1.76 -9.70 -17.10
CA VAL A 164 0.61 -9.07 -17.74
C VAL A 164 -0.03 -10.05 -18.70
N LYS A 165 -1.34 -10.25 -18.57
CA LYS A 165 -2.12 -11.06 -19.50
C LYS A 165 -3.49 -10.43 -19.70
N ALA A 166 -3.88 -10.21 -20.96
CA ALA A 166 -5.20 -9.72 -21.32
C ALA A 166 -5.66 -8.45 -20.57
N GLY A 167 -4.76 -7.47 -20.38
CA GLY A 167 -5.07 -6.22 -19.68
C GLY A 167 -5.02 -6.31 -18.15
N GLU A 168 -4.70 -7.46 -17.59
CA GLU A 168 -4.56 -7.66 -16.15
C GLU A 168 -3.09 -7.77 -15.74
N LEU A 169 -2.70 -6.99 -14.74
CA LEU A 169 -1.41 -7.11 -14.05
C LEU A 169 -1.57 -8.06 -12.86
N THR A 170 -0.86 -9.19 -12.91
CA THR A 170 -0.73 -10.12 -11.79
C THR A 170 0.55 -9.84 -11.02
N LEU A 171 0.40 -9.67 -9.71
CA LEU A 171 1.47 -9.44 -8.75
C LEU A 171 1.55 -10.65 -7.83
N THR A 172 2.63 -11.43 -7.94
CA THR A 172 2.81 -12.66 -7.16
C THR A 172 3.92 -12.46 -6.13
N PRO A 173 3.58 -12.44 -4.82
CA PRO A 173 4.59 -12.35 -3.77
C PRO A 173 5.56 -13.54 -3.82
N ASN A 174 6.86 -13.28 -3.66
CA ASN A 174 7.87 -14.33 -3.54
C ASN A 174 7.91 -14.84 -2.09
N PHE A 175 7.15 -15.92 -1.86
CA PHE A 175 6.95 -16.52 -0.55
C PHE A 175 8.25 -16.74 0.24
N ILE A 176 9.27 -17.34 -0.40
CA ILE A 176 10.53 -17.71 0.27
C ILE A 176 11.29 -16.46 0.73
N ASN A 177 11.42 -15.46 -0.14
CA ASN A 177 12.16 -14.24 0.18
C ASN A 177 11.44 -13.42 1.26
N LEU A 178 10.11 -13.32 1.17
CA LEU A 178 9.29 -12.62 2.16
C LEU A 178 9.36 -13.26 3.54
N LEU A 179 9.22 -14.59 3.66
CA LEU A 179 9.34 -15.27 4.95
C LEU A 179 10.74 -15.10 5.58
N LYS A 180 11.79 -15.16 4.77
CA LYS A 180 13.17 -14.88 5.24
C LYS A 180 13.27 -13.47 5.81
N THR A 181 12.69 -12.47 5.14
CA THR A 181 12.67 -11.09 5.60
C THR A 181 11.86 -10.90 6.87
N PHE A 182 10.65 -11.45 6.96
CA PHE A 182 9.82 -11.37 8.18
C PHE A 182 10.56 -11.91 9.41
N LYS A 183 11.28 -13.03 9.26
CA LYS A 183 12.09 -13.60 10.34
C LYS A 183 13.34 -12.76 10.64
N LYS A 184 14.07 -12.33 9.61
CA LYS A 184 15.33 -11.58 9.76
C LYS A 184 15.11 -10.20 10.39
N GLU A 185 14.07 -9.50 9.98
CA GLU A 185 13.79 -8.12 10.38
C GLU A 185 12.78 -8.02 11.53
N ASN A 186 12.29 -9.16 12.04
CA ASN A 186 11.25 -9.24 13.06
C ASN A 186 10.03 -8.36 12.74
N THR A 187 9.57 -8.41 11.49
CA THR A 187 8.40 -7.66 10.98
C THR A 187 7.33 -8.62 10.47
N GLY A 188 6.06 -8.23 10.59
CA GLY A 188 4.92 -8.93 9.99
C GLY A 188 4.45 -8.31 8.68
N LEU A 189 5.11 -7.26 8.20
CA LEU A 189 4.70 -6.48 7.03
C LEU A 189 5.92 -6.06 6.19
N VAL A 190 5.87 -6.34 4.90
CA VAL A 190 6.82 -5.85 3.89
C VAL A 190 6.07 -5.01 2.88
N ARG A 191 6.62 -3.85 2.55
CA ARG A 191 6.08 -2.96 1.51
C ARG A 191 6.93 -3.07 0.24
N VAL A 192 6.27 -3.18 -0.90
CA VAL A 192 6.87 -3.24 -2.25
C VAL A 192 6.10 -2.27 -3.14
N HIS A 193 6.80 -1.48 -3.95
CA HIS A 193 6.18 -0.63 -4.96
C HIS A 193 6.42 -1.23 -6.34
N VAL A 194 5.36 -1.33 -7.12
CA VAL A 194 5.40 -1.72 -8.52
C VAL A 194 4.94 -0.55 -9.37
N SER A 195 5.79 -0.09 -10.28
CA SER A 195 5.50 1.03 -11.17
C SER A 195 5.30 0.56 -12.60
N LEU A 196 4.29 1.11 -13.25
CA LEU A 196 4.08 1.01 -14.69
C LEU A 196 4.59 2.30 -15.30
N THR A 197 5.49 2.18 -16.27
CA THR A 197 6.19 3.33 -16.84
C THR A 197 6.24 3.28 -18.35
N LYS A 198 6.35 4.45 -18.99
CA LYS A 198 6.45 4.60 -20.44
C LYS A 198 7.50 5.65 -20.77
N GLY A 199 8.26 5.44 -21.85
CA GLY A 199 9.35 6.33 -22.25
C GLY A 199 10.73 5.84 -21.80
N GLU A 200 11.77 6.52 -22.26
CA GLU A 200 13.18 6.19 -21.98
C GLU A 200 13.62 6.67 -20.58
N GLU A 201 14.76 6.17 -20.08
CA GLU A 201 15.25 6.37 -18.71
C GLU A 201 15.27 7.85 -18.26
N ASP A 202 15.61 8.77 -19.18
CA ASP A 202 15.68 10.21 -18.91
C ASP A 202 14.33 10.95 -19.01
N ASN A 203 13.29 10.32 -19.56
CA ASN A 203 11.95 10.92 -19.72
C ASN A 203 10.83 9.89 -19.42
N LYS A 204 11.02 9.13 -18.34
CA LYS A 204 10.13 8.05 -17.91
C LYS A 204 8.86 8.61 -17.27
N GLN A 205 7.72 8.42 -17.92
CA GLN A 205 6.38 8.76 -17.43
C GLN A 205 5.81 7.61 -16.59
N TYR A 206 5.30 7.91 -15.39
CA TYR A 206 4.64 6.94 -14.51
C TYR A 206 3.15 6.87 -14.82
N LEU A 207 2.72 5.74 -15.37
CA LEU A 207 1.32 5.48 -15.70
C LEU A 207 0.53 5.05 -14.48
N ALA A 208 1.14 4.24 -13.60
CA ALA A 208 0.55 3.79 -12.34
C ALA A 208 1.63 3.39 -11.33
N ILE A 209 1.32 3.48 -10.04
CA ILE A 209 2.18 3.03 -8.94
C ILE A 209 1.32 2.24 -7.97
N ILE A 210 1.70 1.00 -7.74
CA ILE A 210 1.00 0.06 -6.87
C ILE A 210 1.85 -0.17 -5.63
N ALA A 211 1.40 0.30 -4.48
CA ALA A 211 2.01 0.03 -3.19
C ALA A 211 1.43 -1.25 -2.59
N LEU A 212 2.14 -2.37 -2.73
CA LEU A 212 1.79 -3.63 -2.08
C LEU A 212 2.22 -3.61 -0.61
N ARG A 213 1.28 -3.98 0.26
CA ARG A 213 1.46 -4.21 1.69
C ARG A 213 1.28 -5.70 1.95
N ILE A 214 2.41 -6.40 1.99
CA ILE A 214 2.46 -7.86 2.06
C ILE A 214 2.63 -8.32 3.50
N LYS A 215 1.62 -9.00 4.05
CA LYS A 215 1.59 -9.46 5.44
C LYS A 215 2.04 -10.92 5.58
N ASP A 216 2.76 -11.22 6.67
CA ASP A 216 2.93 -12.59 7.15
C ASP A 216 1.59 -13.08 7.74
N CYS A 217 0.78 -13.75 6.92
CA CYS A 217 -0.53 -14.24 7.32
C CYS A 217 -0.48 -15.57 8.08
N PHE A 218 0.70 -16.13 8.31
CA PHE A 218 0.89 -17.38 9.07
C PHE A 218 1.18 -17.13 10.55
N LYS A 219 1.55 -15.90 10.91
CA LYS A 219 1.68 -15.46 12.30
C LYS A 219 0.38 -14.82 12.77
N ASN A 220 -0.30 -15.48 13.72
CA ASN A 220 -1.38 -14.91 14.51
C ASN A 220 -0.83 -13.92 15.54
#